data_AF-A0A9N9I6N6-F1
#
_entry.id   AF-A0A9N9I6N6-F1
#
_cell.length_a   1.000
_cell.length_b   1.000
_cell.length_c   1.000
_cell.angle_alpha   90.00
_cell.angle_beta   90.00
_cell.angle_gamma   90.00
#
_symmetry.space_group_name_H-M   'P 1'
#
loop_
_entity.id
_entity.type
_entity.pdbx_description
1 polymer ?
#
loop_
_entity_poly.entity_id
_entity_poly.type
_entity_poly.pdbx_seq_one_letter_code
_entity_poly.pdbx_strand_id
1 'polypeptide(L)'
;MALTDEINDFVTYIQDPIVFPGILQFNVNAHIQTLHRTNTKNRITAYNLFRKRIFEEASLINVTDFKVIGFSTNIIWRRLTTAERTIFHNYARQILSIIDIRN
;
A
#
# COMPACT_ATOMS: atom_id res chain seq x y z
N MET A 1 -21.91 -2.73 -13.73
CA MET A 1 -20.57 -2.44 -14.24
C MET A 1 -19.84 -3.78 -14.37
N ALA A 2 -19.04 -4.02 -15.42
CA ALA A 2 -18.26 -5.26 -15.47
C ALA A 2 -17.06 -5.13 -14.51
N LEU A 3 -16.65 -6.23 -13.87
CA LEU A 3 -15.52 -6.25 -12.92
C LEU A 3 -14.25 -5.61 -13.51
N THR A 4 -14.00 -5.81 -14.81
CA THR A 4 -12.86 -5.24 -15.53
C THR A 4 -12.94 -3.71 -15.60
N ASP A 5 -14.13 -3.14 -15.76
CA ASP A 5 -14.34 -1.71 -15.82
C ASP A 5 -14.04 -1.08 -14.44
N GLU A 6 -14.54 -1.69 -13.36
CA GLU A 6 -14.28 -1.18 -11.99
C GLU A 6 -12.78 -1.21 -11.65
N ILE A 7 -12.07 -2.26 -12.08
CA ILE A 7 -10.61 -2.36 -11.94
C ILE A 7 -9.92 -1.23 -12.70
N ASN A 8 -10.31 -0.98 -13.94
CA ASN A 8 -9.70 0.07 -14.78
C ASN A 8 -9.98 1.47 -14.22
N ASP A 9 -11.19 1.73 -13.75
CA ASP A 9 -11.57 3.00 -13.13
C ASP A 9 -10.76 3.24 -11.86
N PHE A 10 -10.65 2.23 -11.00
CA PHE A 10 -9.88 2.37 -9.77
C PHE A 10 -8.37 2.50 -10.04
N VAL A 11 -7.81 1.77 -11.02
CA VAL A 11 -6.41 1.96 -11.44
C VAL A 11 -6.19 3.37 -11.96
N THR A 12 -7.09 3.87 -12.81
CA THR A 12 -7.00 5.23 -13.39
C THR A 12 -7.04 6.28 -12.30
N TYR A 13 -7.97 6.15 -11.34
CA TYR A 13 -8.06 7.03 -10.19
C TYR A 13 -6.78 7.05 -9.37
N ILE A 14 -6.22 5.88 -9.02
CA ILE A 14 -5.00 5.83 -8.20
C ILE A 14 -3.80 6.42 -8.95
N GLN A 15 -3.71 6.23 -10.26
CA GLN A 15 -2.62 6.76 -11.08
C GLN A 15 -2.78 8.24 -11.42
N ASP A 16 -3.86 8.90 -10.96
CA ASP A 16 -4.05 10.32 -11.11
C ASP A 16 -2.89 11.10 -10.44
N PRO A 17 -2.31 12.13 -11.09
CA PRO A 17 -1.20 12.90 -10.55
C PRO A 17 -1.46 13.57 -9.20
N ILE A 18 -2.72 13.78 -8.82
CA ILE A 18 -3.12 14.36 -7.54
C ILE A 18 -3.17 13.27 -6.46
N VAL A 19 -3.67 12.09 -6.78
CA VAL A 19 -3.87 10.98 -5.84
C VAL A 19 -2.57 10.21 -5.61
N PHE A 20 -1.84 9.89 -6.68
CA PHE A 20 -0.71 9.00 -6.66
C PHE A 20 0.42 9.41 -5.69
N PRO A 21 0.81 10.70 -5.58
CA PRO A 21 1.82 11.13 -4.59
C PRO A 21 1.41 10.81 -3.15
N GLY A 22 0.11 10.84 -2.83
CA GLY A 22 -0.42 10.47 -1.52
C GLY A 22 -0.28 8.98 -1.22
N ILE A 23 -0.32 8.12 -2.25
CA ILE A 23 -0.10 6.67 -2.11
C ILE A 23 1.34 6.37 -1.69
N LEU A 24 2.31 7.14 -2.19
CA LEU A 24 3.73 6.97 -1.89
C LEU A 24 4.09 7.36 -0.45
N GLN A 25 3.24 8.12 0.24
CA GLN A 25 3.47 8.51 1.63
C GLN A 25 2.97 7.43 2.58
N PHE A 26 3.83 7.03 3.53
CA PHE A 26 3.49 6.02 4.54
C PHE A 26 3.84 6.49 5.94
N ASN A 27 2.87 6.44 6.87
CA ASN A 27 3.12 6.76 8.27
C ASN A 27 3.72 5.55 9.02
N VAL A 28 5.05 5.50 9.02
CA VAL A 28 5.85 4.45 9.68
C VAL A 28 5.51 4.31 11.17
N ASN A 29 5.36 5.43 11.89
CA ASN A 29 5.10 5.42 13.33
C ASN A 29 3.74 4.82 13.66
N ALA A 30 2.69 5.23 12.95
CA ALA A 30 1.33 4.69 13.12
C ALA A 30 1.29 3.19 12.81
N HIS A 31 2.04 2.75 11.80
CA HIS A 31 2.12 1.33 11.46
C HIS A 31 2.81 0.51 12.54
N ILE A 32 3.94 0.97 13.07
CA ILE A 32 4.67 0.29 14.15
C ILE A 32 3.81 0.16 15.40
N GLN A 33 3.09 1.22 15.80
CA GLN A 33 2.15 1.17 16.93
C GLN A 33 1.08 0.08 16.73
N THR A 34 0.57 -0.06 15.50
CA THR A 34 -0.40 -1.11 15.16
C THR A 34 0.24 -2.50 15.24
N LEU A 35 1.44 -2.67 14.68
CA LEU A 35 2.15 -3.95 14.69
C LEU A 35 2.44 -4.46 16.10
N HIS A 36 2.78 -3.56 17.04
CA HIS A 36 2.97 -3.92 18.45
C HIS A 36 1.69 -4.48 19.08
N ARG A 37 0.51 -3.98 18.67
CA ARG A 37 -0.79 -4.46 19.19
C ARG A 37 -1.19 -5.80 18.58
N THR A 38 -0.83 -6.07 17.33
CA THR A 38 -1.32 -7.24 16.57
C THR A 38 -0.32 -8.38 16.43
N ASN A 39 0.93 -8.21 16.88
CA ASN A 39 2.04 -9.18 16.81
C ASN A 39 2.30 -9.77 15.41
N THR A 40 1.97 -9.03 14.34
CA THR A 40 2.06 -9.48 12.94
C THR A 40 3.37 -9.03 12.29
N LYS A 41 4.51 -9.31 12.92
CA LYS A 41 5.85 -8.93 12.44
C LYS A 41 6.22 -9.59 11.09
N ASN A 42 5.67 -10.77 10.79
CA ASN A 42 6.09 -11.62 9.66
C ASN A 42 5.62 -11.14 8.26
N ARG A 43 5.06 -9.93 8.13
CA ARG A 43 4.48 -9.45 6.87
C ARG A 43 4.96 -8.05 6.45
N ILE A 44 6.07 -7.56 6.99
CA ILE A 44 6.63 -6.25 6.63
C ILE A 44 7.44 -6.40 5.33
N THR A 45 6.77 -6.24 4.19
CA THR A 45 7.39 -6.19 2.86
C THR A 45 6.97 -4.93 2.13
N ALA A 46 7.78 -4.46 1.18
CA ALA A 46 7.47 -3.27 0.38
C ALA A 46 6.07 -3.39 -0.30
N TYR A 47 5.78 -4.56 -0.87
CA TYR A 47 4.48 -4.84 -1.48
C TYR A 47 3.32 -4.77 -0.47
N ASN A 48 3.49 -5.31 0.75
CA ASN A 48 2.42 -5.27 1.75
C ASN A 48 2.17 -3.85 2.27
N LEU A 49 3.21 -3.03 2.40
CA LEU A 49 3.07 -1.61 2.76
C LEU A 49 2.36 -0.82 1.65
N PHE A 50 2.74 -1.06 0.39
CA PHE A 50 2.05 -0.48 -0.76
C PHE A 50 0.57 -0.90 -0.82
N ARG A 51 0.30 -2.21 -0.71
CA ARG A 51 -1.06 -2.76 -0.67
C ARG A 51 -1.89 -2.13 0.43
N LYS A 52 -1.29 -1.87 1.60
CA LYS A 52 -1.95 -1.18 2.71
C LYS A 52 -2.37 0.25 2.33
N ARG A 53 -1.53 1.01 1.62
CA ARG A 53 -1.89 2.35 1.13
C ARG A 53 -3.00 2.33 0.10
N ILE A 54 -2.98 1.39 -0.84
CA ILE A 54 -4.08 1.21 -1.80
C ILE A 54 -5.38 0.89 -1.08
N PHE A 55 -5.32 0.08 -0.02
CA PHE A 55 -6.51 -0.26 0.78
C PHE A 55 -7.06 0.94 1.56
N GLU A 56 -6.16 1.75 2.14
CA GLU A 56 -6.54 2.98 2.84
C GLU A 56 -7.20 3.98 1.88
N GLU A 57 -6.65 4.15 0.68
CA GLU A 57 -7.25 5.02 -0.34
C GLU A 57 -8.59 4.49 -0.84
N ALA A 58 -8.68 3.19 -1.12
CA ALA A 58 -9.92 2.53 -1.51
C ALA A 58 -11.04 2.79 -0.49
N SER A 59 -10.70 2.73 0.81
CA SER A 59 -11.64 3.03 1.89
C SER A 59 -12.11 4.48 1.89
N LEU A 60 -11.27 5.45 1.50
CA LEU A 60 -11.64 6.87 1.46
C LEU A 60 -12.69 7.15 0.36
N ILE A 61 -12.62 6.41 -0.75
CA ILE A 61 -13.56 6.55 -1.87
C ILE A 61 -14.65 5.46 -1.91
N ASN A 62 -14.85 4.73 -0.81
CA ASN A 62 -15.85 3.68 -0.68
C ASN A 62 -15.75 2.51 -1.69
N VAL A 63 -14.54 2.19 -2.15
CA VAL A 63 -14.28 0.96 -2.90
C VAL A 63 -14.06 -0.18 -1.89
N THR A 64 -15.01 -1.10 -1.79
CA THR A 64 -14.99 -2.19 -0.80
C THR A 64 -14.77 -3.58 -1.38
N ASP A 65 -14.85 -3.75 -2.71
CA ASP A 65 -14.61 -5.06 -3.33
C ASP A 65 -13.12 -5.43 -3.26
N PHE A 66 -12.81 -6.43 -2.43
CA PHE A 66 -11.47 -6.95 -2.24
C PHE A 66 -10.82 -7.48 -3.53
N LYS A 67 -11.60 -7.97 -4.49
CA LYS A 67 -11.09 -8.41 -5.80
C LYS A 67 -10.64 -7.21 -6.62
N VAL A 68 -11.46 -6.16 -6.69
CA VAL A 68 -11.10 -4.90 -7.38
C VAL A 68 -9.81 -4.34 -6.77
N ILE A 69 -9.77 -4.17 -5.45
CA ILE A 69 -8.58 -3.65 -4.76
C ILE A 69 -7.36 -4.54 -5.01
N GLY A 70 -7.51 -5.87 -4.93
CA GLY A 70 -6.42 -6.82 -5.12
C GLY A 70 -5.85 -6.82 -6.54
N PHE A 71 -6.71 -6.85 -7.55
CA PHE A 71 -6.29 -6.80 -8.95
C PHE A 71 -5.66 -5.45 -9.29
N SER A 72 -6.28 -4.33 -8.89
CA SER A 72 -5.74 -3.00 -9.11
C SER A 72 -4.39 -2.82 -8.42
N THR A 73 -4.23 -3.28 -7.17
CA THR A 73 -2.94 -3.26 -6.46
C THR A 73 -1.84 -3.95 -7.27
N ASN A 74 -2.11 -5.14 -7.82
CA ASN A 74 -1.14 -5.88 -8.63
C ASN A 74 -0.77 -5.15 -9.92
N ILE A 75 -1.75 -4.54 -10.59
CA ILE A 75 -1.54 -3.77 -11.81
C ILE A 75 -0.66 -2.55 -11.51
N ILE A 76 -1.02 -1.77 -10.49
CA ILE A 76 -0.30 -0.53 -10.15
C ILE A 76 1.11 -0.87 -9.67
N TRP A 77 1.28 -1.89 -8.81
CA TRP A 77 2.60 -2.32 -8.34
C TRP A 77 3.55 -2.68 -9.48
N ARG A 78 3.04 -3.38 -10.52
CA ARG A 78 3.82 -3.75 -11.71
C ARG A 78 4.23 -2.53 -12.53
N ARG A 79 3.43 -1.46 -12.53
CA ARG A 79 3.68 -0.19 -13.24
C ARG A 79 4.59 0.77 -12.49
N LEU A 80 4.79 0.59 -11.18
CA LEU A 80 5.72 1.42 -10.42
C LEU A 80 7.14 1.38 -11.00
N THR A 81 7.75 2.54 -11.09
CA THR A 81 9.18 2.68 -11.39
C THR A 81 10.04 2.09 -10.27
N THR A 82 11.31 1.84 -10.58
CA THR A 82 12.28 1.38 -9.58
C THR A 82 12.39 2.36 -8.41
N ALA A 83 12.36 3.67 -8.67
CA ALA A 83 12.43 4.69 -7.64
C ALA A 83 11.22 4.64 -6.68
N GLU A 84 10.01 4.54 -7.24
CA GLU A 84 8.76 4.45 -6.45
C GLU A 84 8.72 3.18 -5.60
N ARG A 85 9.15 2.03 -6.16
CA ARG A 85 9.26 0.79 -5.36
C ARG A 85 10.27 0.93 -4.23
N THR A 86 11.38 1.63 -4.48
CA THR A 86 12.45 1.84 -3.48
C THR A 86 11.94 2.59 -2.25
N ILE A 87 10.98 3.52 -2.41
CA ILE A 87 10.33 4.20 -1.29
C ILE A 87 9.73 3.18 -0.30
N PHE A 88 8.95 2.22 -0.79
CA PHE A 88 8.34 1.19 0.06
C PHE A 88 9.37 0.20 0.62
N HIS A 89 10.44 -0.10 -0.11
CA HIS A 89 11.56 -0.88 0.43
C HIS A 89 12.25 -0.16 1.60
N ASN A 90 12.43 1.16 1.50
CA ASN A 90 13.02 1.96 2.57
C ASN A 90 12.11 1.98 3.80
N TYR A 91 10.80 2.14 3.63
CA TYR A 91 9.85 2.02 4.75
C TYR A 91 9.90 0.63 5.40
N ALA A 92 9.89 -0.44 4.61
CA ALA A 92 9.97 -1.79 5.15
C ALA A 92 11.26 -2.00 5.97
N ARG A 93 12.41 -1.55 5.45
CA ARG A 93 13.70 -1.61 6.16
C ARG A 93 13.67 -0.79 7.45
N GLN A 94 13.11 0.41 7.41
CA GLN A 94 13.01 1.28 8.60
C GLN A 94 12.15 0.64 9.69
N ILE A 95 10.98 0.11 9.32
CA ILE A 95 10.07 -0.57 10.26
C ILE A 95 10.75 -1.80 10.87
N LEU A 96 11.38 -2.63 10.05
CA LEU A 96 12.11 -3.82 10.51
C LEU A 96 13.22 -3.43 11.49
N SER A 97 14.02 -2.42 11.17
CA SER A 97 15.09 -1.93 12.05
C SER A 97 14.56 -1.47 13.42
N ILE A 98 13.43 -0.75 13.46
CA ILE A 98 12.85 -0.28 14.72
C ILE A 98 12.31 -1.44 15.56
N ILE A 99 11.72 -2.45 14.93
CA ILE A 99 11.19 -3.63 15.62
C ILE A 99 12.31 -4.52 16.14
N ASP A 100 13.42 -4.61 15.39
CA ASP A 100 14.58 -5.44 15.75
C ASP A 100 15.35 -4.83 16.94
N ILE A 101 15.58 -3.51 16.95
CA ILE A 101 16.21 -2.79 18.09
C ILE A 101 15.43 -2.97 19.41
N ARG A 102 14.14 -3.31 19.33
CA ARG A 102 13.25 -3.42 20.50
C ARG A 102 13.06 -4.86 21.00
N ASN A 103 13.67 -5.86 20.36
CA ASN A 103 13.73 -7.25 20.86
C ASN A 103 15.10 -7.54 21.44
#